data_AF-A0A9W6ZSJ4-F1
#
_entry.id   AF-A0A9W6ZSJ4-F1
#
_cell.length_a   1.000
_cell.length_b   1.000
_cell.length_c   1.000
_cell.angle_alpha   90.00
_cell.angle_beta   90.00
_cell.angle_gamma   90.00
#
_symmetry.space_group_name_H-M   'P 1'
#
loop_
_entity.id
_entity.type
_entity.pdbx_description
1 polymer ?
#
loop_
_entity_poly.entity_id
_entity_poly.type
_entity_poly.pdbx_seq_one_letter_code
_entity_poly.pdbx_strand_id
1 'polypeptide(L)'
;MNPFKKNDEVPLKEQLLKLGLAAFLAYGFVSNMTYAVMLSLAYYVFTSQTGVSPLMPGQKAPFLAVYTTFFVINNFLRPVRLAVAASISVYFENFIKFLQKRLKLNRVFATGLVIFLFNVVGTFAAMYVGVNIAALCSGVSPQIGLLFGRG
;
A
#
# COMPACT_ATOMS: atom_id res chain seq x y z
N MET A 1 27.03 24.67 39.25
CA MET A 1 26.54 23.66 38.28
C MET A 1 25.06 23.45 38.60
N ASN A 2 24.15 23.93 37.74
CA ASN A 2 22.73 24.02 38.06
C ASN A 2 22.05 22.66 37.74
N PRO A 3 21.39 21.98 38.70
CA PRO A 3 20.83 20.64 38.49
C PRO A 3 19.50 20.64 37.72
N PHE A 4 18.95 21.80 37.39
CA PHE A 4 17.70 21.95 36.64
C PHE A 4 17.93 22.21 35.15
N LYS A 5 18.78 21.38 34.51
CA LYS A 5 18.80 21.31 33.05
C LYS A 5 17.49 20.63 32.65
N LYS A 6 16.47 21.46 32.37
CA LYS A 6 15.18 21.06 31.82
C LYS A 6 15.46 20.13 30.65
N ASN A 7 15.20 18.83 30.82
CA ASN A 7 15.18 17.92 29.69
C ASN A 7 14.16 18.51 28.73
N ASP A 8 14.60 18.82 27.50
CA ASP A 8 13.74 19.28 26.42
C ASP A 8 12.85 18.11 25.97
N GLU A 9 11.98 17.64 26.87
CA GLU A 9 10.94 16.67 26.59
C GLU A 9 10.01 17.32 25.58
N VAL A 10 10.13 16.85 24.34
CA VAL A 10 9.21 17.17 23.25
C VAL A 10 7.79 17.09 23.81
N PRO A 11 6.96 18.15 23.71
CA PRO A 11 5.65 18.17 24.36
C PRO A 11 4.82 16.95 23.94
N LEU A 12 4.08 16.33 24.87
CA LEU A 12 3.31 15.10 24.63
C LEU A 12 2.49 15.15 23.34
N LYS A 13 1.90 16.31 23.03
CA LYS A 13 1.17 16.55 21.77
C LYS A 13 2.02 16.29 20.53
N GLU A 14 3.25 16.78 20.48
CA GLU A 14 4.15 16.56 19.35
C GLU A 14 4.62 15.11 19.25
N GLN A 15 4.82 14.43 20.37
CA GLN A 15 5.14 13.00 20.37
C GLN A 15 3.97 12.17 19.83
N LEU A 16 2.75 12.46 20.29
CA LEU A 16 1.53 11.83 19.81
C LEU A 16 1.29 12.11 18.33
N LEU A 17 1.54 13.34 17.86
CA LEU A 17 1.42 13.68 16.43
C LEU A 17 2.42 12.90 15.57
N LYS A 18 3.67 12.75 16.03
CA LYS A 18 4.69 11.96 15.31
C LYS A 18 4.29 10.49 15.25
N LEU A 19 3.83 9.92 16.38
CA LEU A 19 3.40 8.52 16.45
C LEU A 19 2.15 8.28 15.59
N GLY A 20 1.17 9.18 15.66
CA GLY A 20 -0.07 9.12 14.88
C GLY A 20 0.18 9.24 13.39
N LEU A 21 1.11 10.11 12.97
CA LEU A 21 1.51 10.23 11.57
C LEU A 21 2.18 8.93 11.08
N ALA A 22 3.14 8.38 11.84
CA ALA A 22 3.79 7.11 11.47
C ALA A 22 2.79 5.95 11.38
N ALA A 23 1.85 5.85 12.32
CA ALA A 23 0.78 4.86 12.30
C ALA A 23 -0.17 5.04 11.10
N PHE A 24 -0.53 6.28 10.76
CA PHE A 24 -1.35 6.59 9.59
C PHE A 24 -0.65 6.20 8.27
N LEU A 25 0.65 6.48 8.16
CA LEU A 25 1.46 6.10 7.00
C LEU A 25 1.55 4.59 6.83
N ALA A 26 1.83 3.89 7.94
CA ALA A 26 1.85 2.44 7.99
C ALA A 26 0.48 1.86 7.60
N TYR A 27 -0.61 2.46 8.08
CA TYR A 27 -1.96 2.02 7.74
C TYR A 27 -2.28 2.21 6.25
N GLY A 28 -1.94 3.36 5.68
CA GLY A 28 -2.12 3.62 4.24
C GLY A 28 -1.40 2.56 3.40
N PHE A 29 -0.13 2.27 3.72
CA PHE A 29 0.65 1.25 3.03
C PHE A 29 0.04 -0.15 3.20
N VAL A 30 -0.27 -0.58 4.43
CA VAL A 30 -0.85 -1.91 4.71
C VAL A 30 -2.18 -2.06 3.98
N SER A 31 -3.01 -1.00 3.99
CA SER A 31 -4.28 -0.99 3.30
C SER A 31 -4.09 -1.17 1.79
N ASN A 32 -3.22 -0.37 1.18
CA ASN A 32 -2.93 -0.46 -0.25
C ASN A 32 -2.39 -1.84 -0.63
N MET A 33 -1.50 -2.41 0.19
CA MET A 33 -0.97 -3.75 -0.05
C MET A 33 -2.06 -4.82 0.02
N THR A 34 -2.95 -4.72 1.00
CA THR A 34 -4.08 -5.66 1.12
C THR A 34 -5.00 -5.54 -0.11
N TYR A 35 -5.27 -4.32 -0.59
CA TYR A 35 -6.06 -4.12 -1.81
C TYR A 35 -5.36 -4.64 -3.06
N ALA A 36 -4.05 -4.44 -3.19
CA ALA A 36 -3.27 -4.98 -4.30
C ALA A 36 -3.35 -6.52 -4.35
N VAL A 37 -3.20 -7.18 -3.20
CA VAL A 37 -3.33 -8.65 -3.10
C VAL A 37 -4.75 -9.10 -3.46
N MET A 38 -5.79 -8.44 -2.94
CA MET A 38 -7.18 -8.77 -3.25
C MET A 38 -7.51 -8.58 -4.73
N LEU A 39 -6.96 -7.53 -5.35
CA LEU A 39 -7.07 -7.31 -6.79
C LEU A 39 -6.41 -8.44 -7.58
N SER A 40 -5.20 -8.85 -7.20
CA SER A 40 -4.48 -9.94 -7.87
C SER A 40 -5.21 -11.28 -7.72
N LEU A 41 -5.81 -11.55 -6.56
CA LEU A 41 -6.65 -12.73 -6.36
C LEU A 41 -7.92 -12.67 -7.22
N ALA A 42 -8.61 -11.52 -7.27
CA ALA A 42 -9.76 -11.34 -8.15
C ALA A 42 -9.37 -11.54 -9.63
N TYR A 43 -8.20 -11.03 -10.03
CA TYR A 43 -7.64 -11.22 -11.37
C TYR A 43 -7.38 -12.70 -11.68
N TYR A 44 -6.73 -13.41 -10.76
CA TYR A 44 -6.46 -14.83 -10.90
C TYR A 44 -7.75 -15.65 -11.00
N VAL A 45 -8.72 -15.42 -10.10
CA VAL A 45 -10.00 -16.14 -10.10
C VAL A 45 -10.75 -15.91 -11.41
N PHE A 46 -10.84 -14.66 -11.85
CA PHE A 46 -11.51 -14.33 -13.10
C PHE A 46 -10.84 -14.97 -14.32
N THR A 47 -9.51 -14.83 -14.44
CA THR A 47 -8.77 -15.39 -15.58
C THR A 47 -8.76 -16.92 -15.58
N SER A 48 -8.70 -17.56 -14.41
CA SER A 48 -8.76 -19.03 -14.31
C SER A 48 -10.13 -19.60 -14.67
N GLN A 49 -11.21 -18.85 -14.45
CA GLN A 49 -12.57 -19.28 -14.80
C GLN A 49 -12.93 -19.00 -16.26
N THR A 50 -12.49 -17.86 -16.80
CA THR A 50 -12.93 -17.39 -18.12
C THR A 50 -11.91 -17.66 -19.23
N GLY A 51 -10.64 -17.92 -18.88
CA GLY A 51 -9.54 -18.07 -19.83
C GLY A 51 -9.17 -16.77 -20.56
N VAL A 52 -9.77 -15.62 -20.20
CA VAL A 52 -9.55 -14.33 -20.87
C VAL A 52 -9.15 -13.25 -19.88
N SER A 53 -8.34 -12.29 -20.33
CA SER A 53 -7.94 -11.15 -19.50
C SER A 53 -9.15 -10.24 -19.25
N PRO A 54 -9.36 -9.73 -18.01
CA PRO A 54 -10.39 -8.75 -17.71
C PRO A 54 -10.17 -7.40 -18.42
N LEU A 55 -8.98 -7.19 -18.99
CA LEU A 55 -8.65 -6.01 -19.78
C LEU A 55 -9.20 -6.08 -21.21
N MET A 56 -9.66 -7.25 -21.66
CA MET A 56 -10.30 -7.40 -22.97
C MET A 56 -11.62 -6.62 -23.05
N PRO A 57 -12.00 -6.14 -24.26
CA PRO A 57 -13.29 -5.50 -24.47
C PRO A 57 -14.45 -6.40 -23.98
N GLY A 58 -15.37 -5.82 -23.20
CA GLY A 58 -16.53 -6.53 -22.65
C GLY A 58 -16.30 -7.28 -21.32
N GLN A 59 -15.06 -7.50 -20.88
CA GLN A 59 -14.76 -8.30 -19.68
C GLN A 59 -14.64 -7.49 -18.36
N LYS A 60 -14.65 -6.16 -18.45
CA LYS A 60 -14.52 -5.28 -17.27
C LYS A 60 -15.69 -5.38 -16.30
N ALA A 61 -16.92 -5.47 -16.82
CA ALA A 61 -18.13 -5.57 -16.01
C ALA A 61 -18.21 -6.90 -15.21
N PRO A 62 -18.04 -8.08 -15.82
CA PRO A 62 -18.04 -9.33 -15.06
C PRO A 62 -16.84 -9.43 -14.12
N PHE A 63 -15.68 -8.88 -14.49
CA PHE A 63 -14.54 -8.76 -13.57
C PHE A 63 -14.87 -7.92 -12.33
N LEU A 64 -15.59 -6.82 -12.51
CA LEU A 64 -15.98 -5.95 -11.39
C LEU A 64 -16.87 -6.68 -10.38
N ALA A 65 -17.72 -7.62 -10.83
CA ALA A 65 -18.52 -8.44 -9.93
C ALA A 65 -17.64 -9.35 -9.04
N VAL A 66 -16.63 -10.01 -9.64
CA VAL A 66 -15.65 -10.82 -8.90
C VAL A 66 -14.85 -9.94 -7.93
N TYR A 67 -14.33 -8.81 -8.41
CA TYR A 67 -13.57 -7.87 -7.58
C TYR A 67 -14.40 -7.32 -6.41
N THR A 68 -15.68 -7.05 -6.60
CA THR A 68 -16.57 -6.56 -5.54
C THR A 68 -16.70 -7.56 -4.39
N THR A 69 -16.70 -8.86 -4.69
CA THR A 69 -16.70 -9.91 -3.65
C THR A 69 -15.45 -9.81 -2.76
N PHE A 70 -14.28 -9.71 -3.38
CA PHE A 70 -13.02 -9.51 -2.66
C PHE A 70 -12.96 -8.16 -1.94
N PHE A 71 -13.56 -7.11 -2.51
CA PHE A 71 -13.67 -5.81 -1.87
C PHE A 71 -14.50 -5.90 -0.57
N VAL A 72 -15.64 -6.60 -0.57
CA VAL A 72 -16.45 -6.81 0.63
C VAL A 72 -15.65 -7.57 1.69
N ILE A 73 -14.97 -8.66 1.33
CA ILE A 73 -14.08 -9.41 2.24
C ILE A 73 -13.01 -8.49 2.83
N ASN A 74 -12.40 -7.65 2.00
CA ASN A 74 -11.37 -6.72 2.43
C ASN A 74 -11.87 -5.73 3.51
N ASN A 75 -13.15 -5.34 3.48
CA ASN A 75 -13.72 -4.45 4.49
C ASN A 75 -13.73 -5.10 5.89
N PHE A 76 -13.87 -6.42 5.99
CA PHE A 76 -13.77 -7.13 7.27
C PHE A 76 -12.33 -7.19 7.80
N LEU A 77 -11.32 -7.03 6.94
CA LEU A 77 -9.91 -7.00 7.35
C LEU A 77 -9.46 -5.64 7.89
N ARG A 78 -10.33 -4.62 7.95
CA ARG A 78 -9.99 -3.29 8.49
C ARG A 78 -9.36 -3.33 9.90
N PRO A 79 -9.89 -4.08 10.89
CA PRO A 79 -9.29 -4.15 12.22
C PRO A 79 -7.89 -4.79 12.19
N VAL A 80 -7.72 -5.85 11.40
CA VAL A 80 -6.42 -6.52 11.22
C VAL A 80 -5.41 -5.57 10.60
N ARG A 81 -5.83 -4.77 9.60
CA ARG A 81 -4.96 -3.75 8.99
C ARG A 81 -4.49 -2.71 10.00
N LEU A 82 -5.37 -2.27 10.90
CA LEU A 82 -4.99 -1.34 11.97
C LEU A 82 -3.96 -1.97 12.92
N ALA A 83 -4.16 -3.23 13.31
CA ALA A 83 -3.21 -3.95 14.17
C ALA A 83 -1.83 -4.12 13.50
N VAL A 84 -1.80 -4.53 12.24
CA VAL A 84 -0.56 -4.67 11.46
C VAL A 84 0.11 -3.30 11.29
N ALA A 85 -0.65 -2.26 10.95
CA ALA A 85 -0.13 -0.90 10.83
C ALA A 85 0.52 -0.41 12.11
N ALA A 86 -0.12 -0.64 13.26
CA ALA A 86 0.44 -0.32 14.57
C ALA A 86 1.76 -1.06 14.80
N SER A 87 1.83 -2.36 14.50
CA SER A 87 3.05 -3.16 14.67
C SER A 87 4.20 -2.71 13.77
N ILE A 88 3.93 -2.22 12.56
CA ILE A 88 4.99 -1.83 11.62
C ILE A 88 5.33 -0.33 11.65
N SER A 89 4.58 0.47 12.41
CA SER A 89 4.73 1.93 12.48
C SER A 89 6.14 2.36 12.89
N VAL A 90 6.81 1.60 13.75
CA VAL A 90 8.20 1.85 14.17
C VAL A 90 9.18 1.75 12.99
N TYR A 91 8.96 0.84 12.05
CA TYR A 91 9.80 0.72 10.86
C TYR A 91 9.62 1.93 9.93
N PHE A 92 8.40 2.43 9.78
CA PHE A 92 8.13 3.66 9.02
C PHE A 92 8.83 4.87 9.63
N GLU A 93 8.76 5.03 10.96
CA GLU A 93 9.46 6.11 11.66
C GLU A 93 11.00 6.02 11.48
N ASN A 94 11.55 4.80 11.55
CA ASN A 94 12.98 4.57 11.33
C ASN A 94 13.39 4.88 9.87
N PHE A 95 12.55 4.53 8.89
CA PHE A 95 12.81 4.81 7.50
C PHE A 95 12.74 6.32 7.18
N ILE A 96 11.78 7.04 7.77
CA ILE A 96 11.71 8.51 7.69
C ILE A 96 13.00 9.13 8.25
N LYS A 97 13.46 8.69 9.42
CA LYS A 97 14.73 9.15 10.01
C LYS A 97 15.94 8.82 9.14
N PHE A 98 15.95 7.64 8.52
CA PHE A 98 16.99 7.25 7.56
C PHE A 98 17.05 8.21 6.37
N LEU A 99 15.91 8.52 5.76
CA LEU A 99 15.84 9.48 4.64
C LEU A 99 16.23 10.89 5.07
N GLN A 100 15.79 11.35 6.26
CA GLN A 100 16.22 12.63 6.81
C GLN A 100 17.74 12.72 6.92
N LYS A 101 18.40 11.68 7.45
CA LYS A 101 19.86 11.66 7.62
C LYS A 101 20.60 11.58 6.28
N ARG A 102 20.13 10.76 5.35
CA ARG A 102 20.83 10.51 4.07
C ARG A 102 20.64 11.64 3.07
N LEU A 103 19.43 12.18 2.99
CA LEU A 103 19.08 13.22 2.01
C LEU A 103 19.12 14.63 2.62
N LYS A 104 19.43 14.76 3.91
CA LYS A 104 19.43 16.03 4.67
C LYS A 104 18.11 16.81 4.52
N LEU A 105 17.00 16.09 4.40
CA LEU A 105 15.67 16.66 4.20
C LEU A 105 15.03 17.05 5.53
N ASN A 106 14.25 18.13 5.52
CA ASN A 106 13.34 18.43 6.62
C ASN A 106 12.30 17.30 6.76
N ARG A 107 11.83 17.07 8.00
CA ARG A 107 10.91 15.99 8.36
C ARG A 107 9.65 15.95 7.52
N VAL A 108 9.08 17.10 7.18
CA VAL A 108 7.89 17.18 6.32
C VAL A 108 8.15 16.59 4.93
N PHE A 109 9.26 16.98 4.29
CA PHE A 109 9.63 16.46 2.96
C PHE A 109 10.02 14.98 3.01
N ALA A 110 10.74 14.54 4.04
CA ALA A 110 11.07 13.13 4.21
C ALA A 110 9.80 12.28 4.38
N THR A 111 8.85 12.73 5.19
CA THR A 111 7.55 12.06 5.34
C THR A 111 6.76 12.04 4.03
N GLY A 112 6.70 13.17 3.30
CA GLY A 112 6.07 13.24 1.99
C GLY A 112 6.69 12.27 0.98
N LEU A 113 8.01 12.12 0.99
CA LEU A 113 8.72 11.17 0.15
C LEU A 113 8.38 9.71 0.51
N VAL A 114 8.26 9.38 1.80
CA VAL A 114 7.81 8.05 2.25
C VAL A 114 6.37 7.79 1.81
N ILE A 115 5.47 8.78 1.91
CA ILE A 115 4.09 8.66 1.41
C ILE A 115 4.12 8.28 -0.08
N PHE A 116 4.82 9.07 -0.88
CA PHE A 116 4.89 8.87 -2.31
C PHE A 116 5.50 7.50 -2.67
N LEU A 117 6.63 7.14 -2.06
CA LEU A 117 7.31 5.88 -2.33
C LEU A 117 6.46 4.66 -1.98
N PHE A 118 5.87 4.61 -0.79
CA PHE A 118 5.13 3.41 -0.36
C PHE A 118 3.69 3.37 -0.88
N ASN A 119 2.98 4.49 -0.86
CA ASN A 119 1.55 4.52 -1.21
C ASN A 119 1.31 4.69 -2.72
N VAL A 120 2.24 5.31 -3.44
CA VAL A 120 2.11 5.46 -4.90
C VAL A 120 2.97 4.38 -5.56
N VAL A 121 4.29 4.53 -5.51
CA VAL A 121 5.22 3.66 -6.26
C VAL A 121 5.09 2.20 -5.82
N GLY A 122 5.14 1.95 -4.51
CA GLY A 122 5.04 0.60 -3.95
C GLY A 122 3.70 -0.06 -4.25
N THR A 123 2.60 0.71 -4.25
CA THR A 123 1.27 0.18 -4.54
C THR A 123 1.11 -0.19 -6.01
N PHE A 124 1.53 0.69 -6.93
CA PHE A 124 1.51 0.37 -8.36
C PHE A 124 2.43 -0.80 -8.70
N ALA A 125 3.63 -0.85 -8.10
CA ALA A 125 4.55 -1.97 -8.27
C ALA A 125 3.93 -3.28 -7.76
N ALA A 126 3.30 -3.27 -6.57
CA ALA A 126 2.63 -4.43 -6.02
C ALA A 126 1.48 -4.92 -6.89
N MET A 127 0.64 -4.01 -7.40
CA MET A 127 -0.44 -4.36 -8.31
C MET A 127 0.09 -4.95 -9.62
N TYR A 128 1.13 -4.34 -10.19
CA TYR A 128 1.76 -4.82 -11.43
C TYR A 128 2.33 -6.22 -11.25
N VAL A 129 3.13 -6.42 -10.19
CA VAL A 129 3.73 -7.73 -9.87
C VAL A 129 2.63 -8.75 -9.58
N GLY A 130 1.63 -8.40 -8.77
CA GLY A 130 0.56 -9.32 -8.41
C GLY A 130 -0.31 -9.74 -9.60
N VAL A 131 -0.61 -8.84 -10.54
CA VAL A 131 -1.30 -9.18 -11.79
C VAL A 131 -0.43 -10.08 -12.68
N ASN A 132 0.87 -9.84 -12.77
CA ASN A 132 1.78 -10.72 -13.52
C ASN A 132 1.88 -12.11 -12.88
N ILE A 133 1.96 -12.20 -11.55
CA ILE A 133 1.93 -13.49 -10.84
C ILE A 133 0.60 -14.20 -11.11
N ALA A 134 -0.53 -13.50 -10.99
CA ALA A 134 -1.85 -14.06 -11.28
C ALA A 134 -1.95 -14.60 -12.71
N ALA A 135 -1.43 -13.84 -13.68
CA ALA A 135 -1.37 -14.26 -15.08
C ALA A 135 -0.45 -15.46 -15.32
N LEU A 136 0.71 -15.51 -14.67
CA LEU A 136 1.60 -16.68 -14.71
C LEU A 136 0.92 -17.92 -14.13
N CYS A 137 0.18 -17.76 -13.03
CA CYS A 137 -0.54 -18.86 -12.40
C CYS A 137 -1.77 -19.32 -13.20
N SER A 138 -2.47 -18.43 -13.91
CA SER A 138 -3.64 -18.79 -14.71
C SER A 138 -3.30 -19.18 -16.16
N GLY A 139 -2.07 -18.91 -16.62
CA GLY A 139 -1.66 -19.14 -18.01
C GLY A 139 -2.25 -18.13 -19.01
N VAL A 140 -2.97 -17.10 -18.53
CA VAL A 140 -3.60 -16.08 -19.36
C VAL A 140 -2.73 -14.83 -19.35
N SER A 141 -2.35 -14.34 -20.54
CA SER A 141 -1.53 -13.13 -20.64
C SER A 141 -2.26 -11.93 -20.03
N PRO A 142 -1.55 -11.07 -19.27
CA PRO A 142 -2.25 -10.04 -18.51
C PRO A 142 -2.78 -8.90 -19.39
N GLN A 143 -2.27 -8.77 -20.63
CA GLN A 143 -2.67 -7.76 -21.62
C GLN A 143 -2.58 -6.31 -21.12
N ILE A 144 -1.60 -6.03 -20.26
CA ILE A 144 -1.39 -4.71 -19.63
C ILE A 144 -1.22 -3.59 -20.67
N GLY A 145 -0.73 -3.91 -21.88
CA GLY A 145 -0.63 -2.96 -23.00
C GLY A 145 -1.97 -2.26 -23.34
N LEU A 146 -3.10 -2.95 -23.19
CA LEU A 146 -4.43 -2.40 -23.46
C LEU A 146 -4.79 -1.24 -22.51
N LEU A 147 -4.21 -1.18 -21.31
CA LEU A 147 -4.39 -0.03 -20.40
C LEU A 147 -3.75 1.25 -20.95
N PHE A 148 -2.73 1.11 -21.79
CA PHE A 148 -2.00 2.22 -22.40
C PHE A 148 -2.35 2.42 -23.88
N GLY A 149 -3.45 1.81 -24.35
CA GLY A 149 -3.86 1.88 -25.75
C GLY A 149 -2.94 1.12 -26.72
N ARG A 150 -2.09 0.22 -26.21
CA ARG A 150 -1.25 -0.67 -27.00
C ARG A 150 -1.92 -2.03 -27.09
N GLY A 151 -2.76 -2.19 -28.11
CA GLY A 151 -3.37 -3.48 -28.50
C GLY A 151 -2.43 -4.31 -29.35
#